data_AF-A0A929F8N0-F1
#
_entry.id   AF-A0A929F8N0-F1
#
_cell.length_a   1.000
_cell.length_b   1.000
_cell.length_c   1.000
_cell.angle_alpha   90.00
_cell.angle_beta   90.00
_cell.angle_gamma   90.00
#
_symmetry.space_group_name_H-M   'P 1'
#
loop_
_entity.id
_entity.type
_entity.pdbx_description
1 polymer ?
#
loop_
_entity_poly.entity_id
_entity_poly.type
_entity_poly.pdbx_seq_one_letter_code
_entity_poly.pdbx_strand_id
1 'polypeptide(L)'
;VLAEDAKGKPAIKLEELRIGINPVKLFFSWEVLPSSWLTLVGVELSFVRKEDGTLSIAGLNMEESGQPLWLLQGSHYEILKSDISWLDEQRKGELLVFNNVDLSIRNDSEADTHEVHFISHLPPQYGKMLRASLAFQGDVFEVDNINGMAYVEGSDIKLAELVTTEQPLG
;
A
#
# COMPACT_ATOMS: atom_id res chain seq x y z
N VAL A 1 -3.02 -21.42 -4.90
CA VAL A 1 -3.66 -20.75 -3.74
C VAL A 1 -2.53 -20.29 -2.85
N LEU A 2 -2.25 -18.98 -2.84
CA LEU A 2 -1.22 -18.40 -1.99
C LEU A 2 -1.90 -18.08 -0.65
N ALA A 3 -1.75 -19.01 0.29
CA ALA A 3 -2.34 -19.02 1.64
C ALA A 3 -3.88 -19.12 1.74
N GLU A 4 -4.34 -19.85 2.75
CA GLU A 4 -5.74 -19.92 3.18
C GLU A 4 -5.90 -19.08 4.45
N ASP A 5 -7.03 -18.39 4.61
CA ASP A 5 -7.38 -17.71 5.86
C ASP A 5 -7.77 -18.72 6.94
N ALA A 6 -7.98 -18.26 8.18
CA ALA A 6 -8.40 -19.12 9.30
C ALA A 6 -9.75 -19.84 9.08
N LYS A 7 -10.46 -19.55 7.97
CA LYS A 7 -11.75 -20.12 7.57
C LYS A 7 -11.66 -20.93 6.27
N GLY A 8 -10.45 -21.22 5.76
CA GLY A 8 -10.24 -22.04 4.56
C GLY A 8 -10.58 -21.35 3.23
N LYS A 9 -10.68 -20.02 3.19
CA LYS A 9 -10.82 -19.24 1.95
C LYS A 9 -9.44 -18.79 1.45
N PRO A 10 -9.26 -18.56 0.14
CA PRO A 10 -8.01 -17.97 -0.36
C PRO A 10 -7.75 -16.65 0.37
N ALA A 11 -6.65 -16.56 1.10
CA ALA A 11 -6.30 -15.37 1.87
C ALA A 11 -5.86 -14.22 0.94
N ILE A 12 -5.38 -14.57 -0.25
CA ILE A 12 -5.01 -13.64 -1.32
C ILE A 12 -5.64 -14.14 -2.62
N LYS A 13 -6.37 -13.26 -3.30
CA LYS A 13 -6.83 -13.46 -4.67
C LYS A 13 -6.10 -12.47 -5.57
N LEU A 14 -5.69 -12.91 -6.76
CA LEU A 14 -4.96 -12.12 -7.75
C LEU A 14 -5.42 -12.55 -9.14
N GLU A 15 -5.79 -11.61 -10.00
CA GLU A 15 -6.16 -11.92 -11.38
C GLU A 15 -4.93 -12.07 -12.27
N GLU A 16 -3.98 -11.13 -12.16
CA GLU A 16 -2.80 -11.10 -13.01
C GLU A 16 -1.57 -10.56 -12.26
N LEU A 17 -0.44 -11.23 -12.47
CA LEU A 17 0.88 -10.77 -12.06
C LEU A 17 1.65 -10.37 -13.32
N ARG A 18 2.07 -9.11 -13.42
CA ARG A 18 2.95 -8.64 -14.50
C ARG A 18 4.30 -8.28 -13.92
N ILE A 19 5.33 -8.83 -14.54
CA ILE A 19 6.72 -8.47 -14.23
C ILE A 19 7.33 -7.99 -15.53
N GLY A 20 7.99 -6.85 -15.48
CA GLY A 20 8.81 -6.43 -16.59
C GLY A 20 10.14 -5.85 -16.14
N ILE A 21 10.97 -5.59 -17.13
CA ILE A 21 12.36 -5.19 -16.96
C ILE A 21 12.64 -4.08 -17.96
N ASN A 22 13.32 -3.03 -17.52
CA ASN A 22 13.89 -2.01 -18.39
C ASN A 22 15.27 -2.50 -18.88
N PRO A 23 15.40 -2.94 -20.15
CA PRO A 23 16.64 -3.54 -20.64
C PRO A 23 17.77 -2.51 -20.72
N VAL A 24 17.46 -1.24 -20.97
CA VAL A 24 18.44 -0.16 -21.02
C VAL A 24 19.02 0.06 -19.63
N LYS A 25 18.15 0.20 -18.61
CA LYS A 25 18.61 0.37 -17.22
C LYS A 25 19.39 -0.86 -16.73
N LEU A 26 18.93 -2.08 -17.06
CA LEU A 26 19.63 -3.30 -16.68
C LEU A 26 21.03 -3.40 -17.30
N PHE A 27 21.18 -3.01 -18.57
CA PHE A 27 22.46 -3.05 -19.27
C PHE A 27 23.49 -2.08 -18.68
N PHE A 28 23.06 -0.89 -18.23
CA PHE A 28 23.97 0.11 -17.67
C PHE A 28 24.23 -0.06 -16.17
N SER A 29 23.21 -0.40 -15.37
CA SER A 29 23.34 -0.57 -13.91
C SER A 29 23.81 -1.95 -13.50
N TRP A 30 23.51 -2.99 -14.28
CA TRP A 30 23.66 -4.41 -13.91
C TRP A 30 22.83 -4.83 -12.70
N GLU A 31 21.86 -4.01 -12.29
CA GLU A 31 21.02 -4.25 -11.12
C GLU A 31 19.62 -4.67 -11.56
N VAL A 32 19.20 -5.87 -11.13
CA VAL A 32 17.93 -6.47 -11.57
C VAL A 32 16.72 -5.79 -10.93
N LEU A 33 16.74 -5.60 -9.59
CA LEU A 33 15.59 -5.04 -8.86
C LEU A 33 15.31 -3.56 -9.21
N PRO A 34 16.32 -2.67 -9.27
CA PRO A 34 16.11 -1.29 -9.70
C PRO A 34 15.81 -1.18 -11.21
N SER A 35 15.88 -2.28 -11.96
CA SER A 35 15.49 -2.33 -13.37
C SER A 35 14.15 -3.03 -13.59
N SER A 36 13.51 -3.56 -12.55
CA SER A 36 12.25 -4.29 -12.67
C SER A 36 11.05 -3.43 -12.28
N TRP A 37 9.91 -3.76 -12.87
CA TRP A 37 8.59 -3.29 -12.44
C TRP A 37 7.68 -4.47 -12.15
N LEU A 38 6.83 -4.31 -11.14
CA LEU A 38 5.87 -5.32 -10.70
C LEU A 38 4.48 -4.71 -10.68
N THR A 39 3.53 -5.31 -11.39
CA THR A 39 2.12 -4.90 -11.36
C THR A 39 1.26 -6.07 -10.90
N LEU A 40 0.46 -5.83 -9.85
CA LEU A 40 -0.59 -6.73 -9.38
C LEU A 40 -1.93 -6.20 -9.87
N VAL A 41 -2.72 -7.02 -10.56
CA VAL A 41 -4.04 -6.63 -11.07
C VAL A 41 -5.12 -7.47 -10.41
N GLY A 42 -6.20 -6.80 -9.97
CA GLY A 42 -7.35 -7.46 -9.37
C GLY A 42 -6.99 -8.20 -8.08
N VAL A 43 -6.09 -7.63 -7.27
CA VAL A 43 -5.74 -8.24 -5.98
C VAL A 43 -6.81 -7.90 -4.95
N GLU A 44 -7.15 -8.86 -4.11
CA GLU A 44 -7.93 -8.64 -2.90
C GLU A 44 -6.98 -8.76 -1.72
N LEU A 45 -6.65 -7.63 -1.09
CA LEU A 45 -5.74 -7.56 0.06
C LEU A 45 -6.49 -7.15 1.32
N SER A 46 -6.12 -7.74 2.45
CA SER A 46 -6.69 -7.37 3.75
C SER A 46 -5.57 -7.02 4.72
N PHE A 47 -5.58 -5.79 5.20
CA PHE A 47 -4.65 -5.29 6.21
C PHE A 47 -5.35 -5.29 7.56
N VAL A 48 -4.69 -5.81 8.58
CA VAL A 48 -5.19 -5.84 9.95
C VAL A 48 -4.12 -5.26 10.87
N ARG A 49 -4.45 -4.15 11.53
CA ARG A 49 -3.72 -3.68 12.71
C ARG A 49 -4.26 -4.43 13.93
N LYS A 50 -3.42 -5.29 14.51
CA LYS A 50 -3.75 -6.08 15.70
C LYS A 50 -3.80 -5.21 16.95
N GLU A 51 -4.37 -5.73 18.04
CA GLU A 51 -4.45 -5.02 19.33
C GLU A 51 -3.09 -4.55 19.87
N ASP A 52 -2.02 -5.29 19.60
CA ASP A 52 -0.65 -4.96 19.99
C ASP A 52 0.01 -3.86 19.11
N GLY A 53 -0.74 -3.34 18.12
CA GLY A 53 -0.27 -2.32 17.17
C GLY A 53 0.50 -2.88 15.98
N THR A 54 0.76 -4.19 15.93
CA THR A 54 1.43 -4.81 14.77
C THR A 54 0.51 -4.82 13.55
N LEU A 55 1.10 -4.61 12.37
CA LEU A 55 0.40 -4.69 11.10
C LEU A 55 0.58 -6.09 10.51
N SER A 56 -0.51 -6.66 10.02
CA SER A 56 -0.52 -7.93 9.31
C SER A 56 -1.27 -7.79 7.99
N ILE A 57 -0.82 -8.54 6.99
CA ILE A 57 -1.52 -8.67 5.71
C ILE A 57 -2.05 -10.09 5.66
N ALA A 58 -3.36 -10.26 5.51
CA ALA A 58 -3.97 -11.59 5.44
C ALA A 58 -3.30 -12.41 4.33
N GLY A 59 -2.84 -13.61 4.68
CA GLY A 59 -2.15 -14.51 3.75
C GLY A 59 -0.66 -14.25 3.53
N LEU A 60 -0.08 -13.20 4.13
CA LEU A 60 1.37 -12.97 4.15
C LEU A 60 1.90 -12.99 5.58
N ASN A 61 2.85 -13.90 5.87
CA ASN A 61 3.59 -13.89 7.12
C ASN A 61 4.71 -12.84 7.03
N MET A 62 4.62 -11.78 7.85
CA MET A 62 5.62 -10.70 7.90
C MET A 62 6.61 -10.86 9.09
N GLU A 63 6.64 -12.02 9.73
CA GLU A 63 7.29 -12.25 11.03
C GLU A 63 8.83 -12.04 11.05
N GLU A 64 9.52 -12.09 9.90
CA GLU A 64 11.00 -12.09 9.91
C GLU A 64 11.67 -10.73 9.68
N SER A 65 11.01 -9.71 9.12
CA SER A 65 11.69 -8.43 8.77
C SER A 65 11.00 -7.15 9.24
N GLY A 66 9.76 -7.19 9.73
CA GLY A 66 9.07 -6.06 10.36
C GLY A 66 8.71 -4.87 9.45
N GLN A 67 9.52 -4.57 8.43
CA GLN A 67 9.35 -3.47 7.49
C GLN A 67 9.63 -3.92 6.06
N PRO A 68 8.74 -3.64 5.09
CA PRO A 68 8.91 -4.05 3.70
C PRO A 68 9.88 -3.12 2.95
N LEU A 69 11.14 -3.03 3.40
CA LEU A 69 12.18 -2.16 2.79
C LEU A 69 12.37 -2.41 1.29
N TRP A 70 12.06 -3.62 0.83
CA TRP A 70 12.09 -3.98 -0.58
C TRP A 70 11.19 -3.10 -1.45
N LEU A 71 10.12 -2.51 -0.90
CA LEU A 71 9.23 -1.58 -1.61
C LEU A 71 9.93 -0.29 -2.05
N LEU A 72 11.04 0.08 -1.41
CA LEU A 72 11.84 1.25 -1.77
C LEU A 72 13.00 0.90 -2.73
N GLN A 73 13.30 -0.39 -2.90
CA GLN A 73 14.48 -0.86 -3.65
C GLN A 73 14.20 -1.18 -5.13
N GLY A 74 12.98 -1.65 -5.47
CA GLY A 74 12.60 -1.83 -6.87
C GLY A 74 12.20 -0.52 -7.52
N SER A 75 12.25 -0.42 -8.86
CA SER A 75 11.99 0.86 -9.52
C SER A 75 10.53 1.30 -9.52
N HIS A 76 9.62 0.33 -9.61
CA HIS A 76 8.21 0.61 -9.83
C HIS A 76 7.33 -0.56 -9.35
N TYR A 77 6.32 -0.22 -8.56
CA TYR A 77 5.31 -1.16 -8.09
C TYR A 77 3.93 -0.60 -8.37
N GLU A 78 3.04 -1.45 -8.84
CA GLU A 78 1.65 -1.10 -9.12
C GLU A 78 0.69 -2.12 -8.54
N ILE A 79 -0.42 -1.62 -8.01
CA ILE A 79 -1.62 -2.38 -7.73
C ILE A 79 -2.73 -1.71 -8.53
N LEU A 80 -3.44 -2.46 -9.38
CA LEU A 80 -4.45 -1.92 -10.28
C LEU A 80 -5.77 -2.64 -10.11
N LYS A 81 -6.88 -1.89 -10.18
CA LYS A 81 -8.26 -2.42 -10.17
C LYS A 81 -8.51 -3.40 -9.02
N SER A 82 -8.00 -3.06 -7.85
CA SER A 82 -7.91 -3.97 -6.72
C SER A 82 -8.81 -3.52 -5.58
N ASP A 83 -9.06 -4.43 -4.66
CA ASP A 83 -9.85 -4.13 -3.46
C ASP A 83 -8.96 -4.32 -2.23
N ILE A 84 -8.99 -3.34 -1.34
CA ILE A 84 -8.21 -3.33 -0.10
C ILE A 84 -9.17 -3.23 1.07
N SER A 85 -9.08 -4.18 2.00
CA SER A 85 -9.75 -4.09 3.27
C SER A 85 -8.80 -3.69 4.39
N TRP A 86 -9.30 -2.91 5.34
CA TRP A 86 -8.56 -2.42 6.50
C TRP A 86 -9.38 -2.68 7.76
N LEU A 87 -8.77 -3.35 8.73
CA LEU A 87 -9.33 -3.55 10.06
C LEU A 87 -8.34 -3.04 11.10
N ASP A 88 -8.81 -2.16 11.98
CA ASP A 88 -8.04 -1.67 13.13
C ASP A 88 -8.62 -2.28 14.41
N GLU A 89 -8.07 -3.42 14.84
CA GLU A 89 -8.49 -4.10 16.07
C GLU A 89 -8.07 -3.31 17.32
N GLN A 90 -6.91 -2.63 17.27
CA GLN A 90 -6.41 -1.79 18.35
C GLN A 90 -7.41 -0.71 18.74
N ARG A 91 -8.11 -0.14 17.76
CA ARG A 91 -9.14 0.89 17.97
C ARG A 91 -10.57 0.35 17.93
N LYS A 92 -10.74 -0.98 17.82
CA LYS A 92 -12.05 -1.63 17.64
C LYS A 92 -12.84 -1.05 16.47
N GLY A 93 -12.13 -0.69 15.41
CA GLY A 93 -12.70 -0.14 14.19
C GLY A 93 -13.49 -1.19 13.42
N GLU A 94 -14.41 -0.74 12.59
CA GLU A 94 -15.12 -1.60 11.64
C GLU A 94 -14.22 -1.93 10.44
N LEU A 95 -14.52 -3.05 9.76
CA LEU A 95 -13.84 -3.41 8.53
C LEU A 95 -14.16 -2.38 7.43
N LEU A 96 -13.15 -1.65 7.00
CA LEU A 96 -13.24 -0.71 5.88
C LEU A 96 -12.89 -1.43 4.59
N VAL A 97 -13.64 -1.20 3.52
CA VAL A 97 -13.37 -1.78 2.20
C VAL A 97 -13.25 -0.67 1.17
N PHE A 98 -12.03 -0.49 0.66
CA PHE A 98 -11.70 0.41 -0.43
C PHE A 98 -11.76 -0.38 -1.72
N ASN A 99 -12.57 0.09 -2.66
CA ASN A 99 -12.79 -0.61 -3.92
C ASN A 99 -12.13 0.14 -5.07
N ASN A 100 -11.79 -0.58 -6.13
CA ASN A 100 -11.20 -0.01 -7.34
C ASN A 100 -9.96 0.86 -7.01
N VAL A 101 -9.08 0.28 -6.21
CA VAL A 101 -7.81 0.86 -5.79
C VAL A 101 -6.80 0.73 -6.91
N ASP A 102 -6.22 1.87 -7.26
CA ASP A 102 -5.00 1.97 -8.02
C ASP A 102 -3.92 2.61 -7.13
N LEU A 103 -2.82 1.89 -6.90
CA LEU A 103 -1.63 2.35 -6.17
C LEU A 103 -0.43 2.22 -7.09
N SER A 104 0.42 3.25 -7.10
CA SER A 104 1.72 3.22 -7.75
C SER A 104 2.78 3.72 -6.78
N ILE A 105 3.90 3.01 -6.72
CA ILE A 105 5.11 3.41 -6.00
C ILE A 105 6.24 3.44 -7.02
N ARG A 106 6.89 4.58 -7.17
CA ARG A 106 8.04 4.79 -8.04
C ARG A 106 9.23 5.18 -7.20
N ASN A 107 10.33 4.48 -7.40
CA ASN A 107 11.57 4.76 -6.70
C ASN A 107 12.66 5.06 -7.71
N ASP A 108 13.36 6.16 -7.48
CA ASP A 108 14.60 6.50 -8.15
C ASP A 108 15.74 6.30 -7.15
N SER A 109 16.43 5.17 -7.28
CA SER A 109 17.56 4.81 -6.44
C SER A 109 18.78 5.71 -6.63
N GLU A 110 18.92 6.41 -7.76
CA GLU A 110 20.05 7.30 -8.01
C GLU A 110 19.87 8.65 -7.30
N ALA A 111 18.63 9.14 -7.28
CA ALA A 111 18.27 10.40 -6.62
C ALA A 111 17.79 10.23 -5.16
N ASP A 112 17.59 8.99 -4.71
CA ASP A 112 17.00 8.64 -3.42
C ASP A 112 15.58 9.23 -3.24
N THR A 113 14.83 9.30 -4.34
CA THR A 113 13.49 9.91 -4.37
C THR A 113 12.41 8.88 -4.64
N HIS A 114 11.26 9.09 -4.01
CA HIS A 114 10.14 8.18 -4.01
C HIS A 114 8.85 8.94 -4.30
N GLU A 115 8.03 8.40 -5.20
CA GLU A 115 6.68 8.90 -5.48
C GLU A 115 5.66 7.80 -5.21
N VAL A 116 4.60 8.14 -4.49
CA VAL A 116 3.49 7.25 -4.20
C VAL A 116 2.22 7.93 -4.66
N HIS A 117 1.46 7.27 -5.54
CA HIS A 117 0.16 7.73 -5.99
C HIS A 117 -0.91 6.70 -5.64
N PHE A 118 -1.98 7.16 -5.02
CA PHE A 118 -3.09 6.31 -4.60
C PHE A 118 -4.41 6.92 -5.05
N ILE A 119 -5.27 6.11 -5.63
CA ILE A 119 -6.65 6.47 -5.97
C ILE A 119 -7.56 5.32 -5.53
N SER A 120 -8.68 5.63 -4.90
CA SER A 120 -9.68 4.62 -4.55
C SER A 120 -11.10 5.18 -4.52
N HIS A 121 -12.08 4.28 -4.64
CA HIS A 121 -13.42 4.55 -4.15
C HIS A 121 -13.47 4.32 -2.64
N LEU A 122 -14.02 5.31 -1.94
CA LEU A 122 -14.20 5.22 -0.50
C LEU A 122 -15.46 4.43 -0.16
N PRO A 123 -15.52 3.83 1.04
CA PRO A 123 -16.79 3.38 1.59
C PRO A 123 -17.80 4.55 1.60
N PRO A 124 -19.07 4.34 1.24
CA PRO A 124 -20.06 5.42 1.10
C PRO A 124 -20.26 6.28 2.36
N GLN A 125 -19.95 5.73 3.53
CA GLN A 125 -19.99 6.46 4.79
C GLN A 125 -18.86 7.50 4.94
N TYR A 126 -17.75 7.38 4.20
CA TYR A 126 -16.62 8.34 4.27
C TYR A 126 -16.48 9.25 3.06
N GLY A 127 -17.11 8.91 1.93
CA GLY A 127 -17.16 9.75 0.74
C GLY A 127 -17.31 8.94 -0.54
N LYS A 128 -16.89 9.51 -1.67
CA LYS A 128 -16.98 8.85 -2.98
C LYS A 128 -15.63 8.37 -3.51
N MET A 129 -14.64 9.24 -3.46
CA MET A 129 -13.30 8.99 -4.01
C MET A 129 -12.25 9.66 -3.13
N LEU A 130 -11.10 9.01 -3.00
CA LEU A 130 -9.87 9.56 -2.46
C LEU A 130 -8.77 9.48 -3.51
N ARG A 131 -8.01 10.56 -3.65
CA ARG A 131 -6.74 10.61 -4.37
C ARG A 131 -5.68 11.16 -3.41
N ALA A 132 -4.59 10.43 -3.26
CA ALA A 132 -3.44 10.87 -2.50
C ALA A 132 -2.19 10.77 -3.37
N SER A 133 -1.26 11.69 -3.18
CA SER A 133 0.05 11.67 -3.82
C SER A 133 1.10 12.13 -2.82
N LEU A 134 2.18 11.40 -2.73
CA LEU A 134 3.31 11.67 -1.86
C LEU A 134 4.56 11.65 -2.72
N ALA A 135 5.41 12.66 -2.57
CA ALA A 135 6.73 12.69 -3.16
C ALA A 135 7.72 13.04 -2.05
N PHE A 136 8.73 12.20 -1.84
CA PHE A 136 9.70 12.38 -0.77
C PHE A 136 11.09 11.91 -1.17
N GLN A 137 12.09 12.38 -0.44
CA GLN A 137 13.48 11.94 -0.50
C GLN A 137 13.89 11.36 0.86
N GLY A 138 14.67 10.28 0.85
CA GLY A 138 15.12 9.57 2.05
C GLY A 138 14.21 8.42 2.48
N ASP A 139 14.38 7.96 3.73
CA ASP A 139 13.72 6.76 4.25
C ASP A 139 12.46 7.10 5.07
N VAL A 140 11.29 6.67 4.59
CA VAL A 140 9.99 6.82 5.30
C VAL A 140 9.91 6.08 6.63
N PHE A 141 10.78 5.11 6.88
CA PHE A 141 10.85 4.36 8.13
C PHE A 141 11.77 5.04 9.16
N GLU A 142 12.53 6.06 8.76
CA GLU A 142 13.36 6.90 9.63
C GLU A 142 12.80 8.33 9.71
N VAL A 143 12.02 8.62 10.76
CA VAL A 143 11.21 9.84 10.92
C VAL A 143 12.02 11.15 10.80
N ASP A 144 13.32 11.14 11.11
CA ASP A 144 14.19 12.32 11.09
C ASP A 144 14.87 12.58 9.73
N ASN A 145 14.66 11.72 8.72
CA ASN A 145 15.36 11.78 7.43
C ASN A 145 14.39 11.75 6.22
N ILE A 146 13.30 12.50 6.32
CA ILE A 146 12.34 12.63 5.22
C ILE A 146 12.05 14.10 4.89
N ASN A 147 12.20 14.45 3.61
CA ASN A 147 11.75 15.73 3.08
C ASN A 147 10.84 15.47 1.88
N GLY A 148 9.65 16.05 1.87
CA GLY A 148 8.67 15.74 0.85
C GLY A 148 7.42 16.60 0.87
N MET A 149 6.56 16.34 -0.10
CA MET A 149 5.25 16.96 -0.24
C MET A 149 4.18 15.88 -0.29
N ALA A 150 3.05 16.16 0.35
CA ALA A 150 1.85 15.34 0.25
C ALA A 150 0.71 16.18 -0.31
N TYR A 151 -0.06 15.58 -1.22
CA TYR A 151 -1.28 16.13 -1.77
C TYR A 151 -2.40 15.13 -1.56
N VAL A 152 -3.53 15.59 -1.02
CA VAL A 152 -4.73 14.77 -0.82
C VAL A 152 -5.93 15.52 -1.37
N GLU A 153 -6.70 14.84 -2.19
CA GLU A 153 -7.92 15.32 -2.80
C GLU A 153 -9.01 14.28 -2.58
N GLY A 154 -10.22 14.73 -2.27
CA GLY A 154 -11.33 13.82 -2.08
C GLY A 154 -12.65 14.44 -2.51
N SER A 155 -13.57 13.58 -2.93
CA SER A 155 -14.91 13.99 -3.32
C SER A 155 -15.92 13.58 -2.26
N ASP A 156 -16.67 14.56 -1.75
CA ASP A 156 -17.74 14.37 -0.75
C ASP A 156 -17.23 13.71 0.54
N ILE A 157 -16.02 14.10 0.98
CA ILE A 157 -15.36 13.51 2.16
C ILE A 157 -16.10 13.90 3.44
N LYS A 158 -16.52 12.90 4.20
CA LYS A 158 -17.14 13.08 5.51
C LYS A 158 -16.06 12.97 6.59
N LEU A 159 -15.30 14.06 6.77
CA LEU A 159 -14.17 14.11 7.71
C LEU A 159 -14.56 13.76 9.16
N ALA A 160 -15.77 14.15 9.58
CA ALA A 160 -16.27 13.82 10.93
C ALA A 160 -16.32 12.30 11.16
N GLU A 161 -16.72 11.53 10.15
CA GLU A 161 -16.82 10.07 10.22
C GLU A 161 -15.45 9.39 10.21
N LEU A 162 -14.46 9.98 9.52
CA LEU A 162 -13.07 9.49 9.51
C LEU A 162 -12.39 9.65 10.87
N VAL A 163 -12.71 10.73 11.59
CA VAL A 163 -12.11 11.04 12.90
C VAL A 163 -12.82 10.29 14.03
N THR A 164 -14.13 10.02 13.92
CA THR A 164 -14.88 9.27 14.94
C THR A 164 -14.61 7.77 14.95
N THR A 165 -14.12 7.19 13.84
CA THR A 165 -13.60 5.81 13.84
C THR A 165 -12.29 5.65 14.62
N GLU A 166 -11.63 6.75 14.97
CA GLU A 166 -10.43 6.72 15.81
C GLU A 166 -10.81 7.12 17.24
N GLN A 167 -10.99 6.15 18.13
CA GLN A 167 -10.98 6.47 19.56
C GLN A 167 -9.67 7.23 19.86
N PRO A 168 -9.74 8.41 20.52
CA PRO A 168 -8.55 9.17 20.84
C PRO A 168 -7.60 8.29 21.66
N LEU A 169 -6.30 8.40 21.37
CA LEU A 169 -5.24 7.75 22.13
C LEU A 169 -5.44 8.09 23.62
N GLY A 170 -5.85 7.10 24.40
CA GLY A 170 -5.95 7.19 25.85
C GLY A 170 -4.58 7.08 26.51
#